data_AF-A0A177TJS6-F1
#
_entry.id   AF-A0A177TJS6-F1
#
_cell.length_a   1.000
_cell.length_b   1.000
_cell.length_c   1.000
_cell.angle_alpha   90.00
_cell.angle_beta   90.00
_cell.angle_gamma   90.00
#
_symmetry.space_group_name_H-M   'P 1'
#
loop_
_entity.id
_entity.type
_entity.pdbx_description
1 polymer ?
#
loop_
_entity_poly.entity_id
_entity_poly.type
_entity_poly.pdbx_seq_one_letter_code
_entity_poly.pdbx_strand_id
1 'polypeptide(L)'
;MSKTSERFAKIDAEYADRIATMTEAQKALAGLPYLPLDSELVRAKNRARRLTNKFNASLATDVDDPPVGATLEELLQFDFAGPERTACLRELFGRPDEEYKMPAIEPPFQVDYGVNVKWEKGSWWYANFGLVLLDCAEIRIGNAVAFGPNCQLYGGTHSVSLVEREAILGRALPITIGDECWLGGSVVVMAGVTIGQGCTIGAGSVVTKDIPAFSIAVGNPARVLRSLTDEEVGAKRKASLLTARYGDVASAILTQTQS
;
A
#
# COMPACT_ATOMS: atom_id res chain seq x y z
N MET A 1 1.89 17.62 -21.12
CA MET A 1 0.97 16.47 -21.12
C MET A 1 0.46 16.29 -19.69
N SER A 2 -0.39 15.32 -19.35
CA SER A 2 -0.62 15.03 -17.93
C SER A 2 0.68 14.49 -17.31
N LYS A 3 0.98 14.76 -16.04
CA LYS A 3 2.19 14.21 -15.38
C LYS A 3 2.25 12.68 -15.46
N THR A 4 1.10 12.02 -15.45
CA THR A 4 0.98 10.57 -15.61
C THR A 4 1.35 10.12 -17.02
N SER A 5 0.90 10.84 -18.06
CA SER A 5 1.26 10.55 -19.46
C SER A 5 2.76 10.73 -19.71
N GLU A 6 3.38 11.75 -19.12
CA GLU A 6 4.83 11.97 -19.21
C GLU A 6 5.62 10.85 -18.53
N ARG A 7 5.12 10.35 -17.40
CA ARG A 7 5.70 9.18 -16.72
C ARG A 7 5.63 7.92 -17.57
N PHE A 8 4.48 7.65 -18.21
CA PHE A 8 4.36 6.50 -19.12
C PHE A 8 5.26 6.63 -20.35
N ALA A 9 5.34 7.80 -20.97
CA ALA A 9 6.25 8.02 -22.11
C ALA A 9 7.72 7.77 -21.72
N LYS A 10 8.13 8.17 -20.50
CA LYS A 10 9.47 7.87 -19.99
C LYS A 10 9.70 6.36 -19.80
N ILE A 11 8.74 5.66 -19.22
CA ILE A 11 8.79 4.20 -19.04
C ILE A 11 8.85 3.50 -20.40
N ASP A 12 8.02 3.90 -21.36
CA ASP A 12 8.00 3.33 -22.71
C ASP A 12 9.37 3.49 -23.39
N ALA A 13 10.01 4.64 -23.25
CA ALA A 13 11.36 4.88 -23.76
C ALA A 13 12.44 4.05 -23.06
N GLU A 14 12.35 3.89 -21.73
CA GLU A 14 13.32 3.13 -20.92
C GLU A 14 13.33 1.63 -21.27
N TYR A 15 12.17 1.06 -21.61
CA TYR A 15 12.02 -0.37 -21.88
C TYR A 15 11.84 -0.73 -23.36
N ALA A 16 12.01 0.24 -24.27
CA ALA A 16 11.77 0.07 -25.71
C ALA A 16 12.49 -1.18 -26.29
N ASP A 17 13.73 -1.42 -25.88
CA ASP A 17 14.55 -2.52 -26.40
C ASP A 17 14.24 -3.89 -25.77
N ARG A 18 13.42 -3.94 -24.72
CA ARG A 18 13.18 -5.17 -23.93
C ARG A 18 11.72 -5.59 -23.86
N ILE A 19 10.78 -4.69 -24.17
CA ILE A 19 9.33 -4.94 -24.05
C ILE A 19 8.86 -6.20 -24.77
N ALA A 20 9.45 -6.53 -25.92
CA ALA A 20 9.09 -7.70 -26.72
C ALA A 20 9.39 -9.05 -26.04
N THR A 21 10.32 -9.05 -25.08
CA THR A 21 10.75 -10.26 -24.33
C THR A 21 10.11 -10.36 -22.95
N MET A 22 9.35 -9.34 -22.54
CA MET A 22 8.74 -9.29 -21.21
C MET A 22 7.39 -10.02 -21.22
N THR A 23 7.09 -10.72 -20.12
CA THR A 23 5.74 -11.24 -19.86
C THR A 23 4.78 -10.09 -19.56
N GLU A 24 3.47 -10.32 -19.68
CA GLU A 24 2.47 -9.30 -19.35
C GLU A 24 2.51 -8.88 -17.87
N ALA A 25 2.89 -9.81 -16.98
CA ALA A 25 3.13 -9.49 -15.57
C ALA A 25 4.32 -8.55 -15.38
N GLN A 26 5.43 -8.79 -16.08
CA GLN A 26 6.59 -7.90 -16.03
C GLN A 26 6.27 -6.52 -16.60
N LYS A 27 5.49 -6.46 -17.69
CA LYS A 27 5.01 -5.20 -18.28
C LYS A 27 4.15 -4.41 -17.30
N ALA A 28 3.16 -5.07 -16.67
CA ALA A 28 2.29 -4.45 -15.68
C ALA A 28 3.08 -3.85 -14.50
N LEU A 29 4.02 -4.61 -13.92
CA LEU A 29 4.86 -4.17 -12.82
C LEU A 29 5.78 -2.99 -13.20
N ALA A 30 6.23 -2.93 -14.46
CA ALA A 30 7.06 -1.83 -14.97
C ALA A 30 6.23 -0.58 -15.35
N GLY A 31 4.92 -0.70 -15.47
CA GLY A 31 4.03 0.37 -15.95
C GLY A 31 3.95 0.52 -17.48
N LEU A 32 4.43 -0.50 -18.20
CA LEU A 32 4.28 -0.62 -19.66
C LEU A 32 2.84 -1.00 -20.02
N PRO A 33 2.39 -0.80 -21.27
CA PRO A 33 1.14 -1.37 -21.74
C PRO A 33 1.19 -2.89 -21.58
N TYR A 34 0.17 -3.46 -20.96
CA TYR A 34 0.03 -4.91 -20.79
C TYR A 34 -1.39 -5.37 -21.12
N LEU A 35 -1.54 -6.62 -21.55
CA LEU A 35 -2.82 -7.25 -21.80
C LEU A 35 -3.35 -7.88 -20.50
N PRO A 36 -4.34 -7.27 -19.81
CA PRO A 36 -4.87 -7.79 -18.55
C PRO A 36 -5.60 -9.13 -18.71
N LEU A 37 -5.95 -9.51 -19.94
CA LEU A 37 -6.58 -10.78 -20.30
C LEU A 37 -5.58 -11.91 -20.58
N ASP A 38 -4.28 -11.66 -20.42
CA ASP A 38 -3.27 -12.71 -20.49
C ASP A 38 -3.60 -13.87 -19.55
N SER A 39 -3.33 -15.09 -20.01
CA SER A 39 -3.75 -16.30 -19.32
C SER A 39 -3.09 -16.47 -17.95
N GLU A 40 -1.84 -16.03 -17.76
CA GLU A 40 -1.15 -16.09 -16.47
C GLU A 40 -1.73 -15.06 -15.51
N LEU A 41 -1.97 -13.83 -16.00
CA LEU A 41 -2.61 -12.78 -15.23
C LEU A 41 -4.04 -13.16 -14.80
N VAL A 42 -4.84 -13.72 -15.69
CA VAL A 42 -6.20 -14.17 -15.38
C VAL A 42 -6.18 -15.30 -14.35
N ARG A 43 -5.25 -16.25 -14.44
CA ARG A 43 -5.08 -17.31 -13.43
C ARG A 43 -4.71 -16.72 -12.08
N ALA A 44 -3.79 -15.75 -12.04
CA ALA A 44 -3.38 -15.07 -10.81
C ALA A 44 -4.55 -14.29 -10.18
N LYS A 45 -5.34 -13.56 -10.97
CA LYS A 45 -6.57 -12.89 -10.48
C LYS A 45 -7.60 -13.88 -9.94
N ASN A 46 -7.82 -14.99 -10.64
CA ASN A 46 -8.76 -16.01 -10.19
C ASN A 46 -8.31 -16.69 -8.88
N ARG A 47 -7.00 -16.88 -8.69
CA ARG A 47 -6.44 -17.32 -7.41
C ARG A 47 -6.76 -16.31 -6.30
N ALA A 48 -6.44 -15.04 -6.49
CA ALA A 48 -6.69 -13.99 -5.50
C ALA A 48 -8.18 -13.88 -5.14
N ARG A 49 -9.07 -13.95 -6.14
CA ARG A 49 -10.53 -13.95 -5.95
C ARG A 49 -11.01 -15.12 -5.11
N ARG A 50 -10.52 -16.34 -5.36
CA ARG A 50 -10.90 -17.51 -4.54
C ARG A 50 -10.52 -17.33 -3.07
N LEU A 51 -9.29 -16.87 -2.81
CA LEU A 51 -8.80 -16.63 -1.44
C LEU A 51 -9.55 -15.50 -0.75
N THR A 52 -9.80 -14.40 -1.46
CA THR A 52 -10.55 -13.25 -0.94
C THR A 52 -12.01 -13.63 -0.65
N ASN A 53 -12.65 -14.41 -1.52
CA ASN A 53 -14.01 -14.91 -1.29
C ASN A 53 -14.08 -15.82 -0.06
N LYS A 54 -13.09 -16.71 0.10
CA LYS A 54 -12.98 -17.56 1.29
C LYS A 54 -12.82 -16.71 2.56
N PHE A 55 -11.90 -15.75 2.54
CA PHE A 55 -11.71 -14.81 3.66
C PHE A 55 -13.00 -14.05 4.00
N ASN A 56 -13.66 -13.46 3.01
CA ASN A 56 -14.86 -12.65 3.21
C ASN A 56 -16.07 -13.45 3.69
N ALA A 57 -16.11 -14.76 3.44
CA ALA A 57 -17.19 -15.64 3.84
C ALA A 57 -16.98 -16.33 5.21
N SER A 58 -15.82 -16.14 5.84
CA SER A 58 -15.53 -16.72 7.17
C SER A 58 -16.38 -16.10 8.27
N LEU A 59 -16.87 -16.93 9.20
CA LEU A 59 -17.83 -16.52 10.21
C LEU A 59 -17.13 -15.86 11.39
N ALA A 60 -17.82 -14.94 12.07
CA ALA A 60 -17.32 -14.33 13.30
C ALA A 60 -17.23 -15.34 14.46
N THR A 61 -17.76 -16.55 14.31
CA THR A 61 -17.59 -17.65 15.28
C THR A 61 -16.25 -18.36 15.14
N ASP A 62 -15.48 -18.05 14.10
CA ASP A 62 -14.18 -18.68 13.82
C ASP A 62 -13.01 -17.90 14.47
N VAL A 63 -13.33 -16.92 15.32
CA VAL A 63 -12.37 -16.13 16.11
C VAL A 63 -12.66 -16.31 17.60
N ASP A 64 -11.61 -16.49 18.39
CA ASP A 64 -11.73 -16.52 19.84
C ASP A 64 -11.98 -15.09 20.37
N ASP A 65 -12.80 -14.96 21.41
CA ASP A 65 -12.90 -13.71 22.15
C ASP A 65 -11.58 -13.46 22.91
N PRO A 66 -11.08 -12.22 22.96
CA PRO A 66 -9.95 -11.91 23.81
C PRO A 66 -10.31 -12.18 25.28
N PRO A 67 -9.35 -12.63 26.12
CA PRO A 67 -9.61 -12.87 27.53
C PRO A 67 -10.21 -11.65 28.23
N VAL A 68 -11.20 -11.87 29.10
CA VAL A 68 -11.76 -10.80 29.93
C VAL A 68 -10.64 -10.21 30.80
N GLY A 69 -10.39 -8.92 30.66
CA GLY A 69 -9.33 -8.22 31.37
C GLY A 69 -7.94 -8.31 30.72
N ALA A 70 -7.85 -8.75 29.46
CA ALA A 70 -6.61 -8.77 28.70
C ALA A 70 -5.91 -7.40 28.74
N THR A 71 -4.60 -7.45 28.97
CA THR A 71 -3.70 -6.31 28.91
C THR A 71 -3.53 -5.82 27.47
N LEU A 72 -3.03 -4.60 27.30
CA LEU A 72 -2.70 -4.08 25.98
C LEU A 72 -1.64 -4.95 25.27
N GLU A 73 -0.68 -5.50 26.01
CA GLU A 73 0.35 -6.37 25.46
C GLU A 73 -0.25 -7.65 24.88
N GLU A 74 -1.16 -8.28 25.61
CA GLU A 74 -1.90 -9.47 25.15
C GLU A 74 -2.76 -9.14 23.91
N LEU A 75 -3.49 -8.03 23.93
CA LEU A 75 -4.31 -7.60 22.79
C LEU A 75 -3.45 -7.29 21.55
N LEU A 76 -2.25 -6.75 21.70
CA LEU A 76 -1.36 -6.46 20.56
C LEU A 76 -0.80 -7.72 19.90
N GLN A 77 -0.81 -8.85 20.62
CA GLN A 77 -0.40 -10.18 20.14
C GLN A 77 -1.59 -11.04 19.71
N PHE A 78 -2.82 -10.62 20.03
CA PHE A 78 -4.03 -11.38 19.76
C PHE A 78 -4.35 -11.46 18.26
N ASP A 79 -4.71 -12.64 17.77
CA ASP A 79 -5.17 -12.83 16.40
C ASP A 79 -6.66 -12.49 16.30
N PHE A 80 -6.96 -11.22 16.02
CA PHE A 80 -8.34 -10.76 15.79
C PHE A 80 -8.98 -11.29 14.49
N ALA A 81 -8.17 -11.84 13.56
CA ALA A 81 -8.68 -12.38 12.31
C ALA A 81 -9.05 -13.87 12.46
N GLY A 82 -8.35 -14.59 13.32
CA GLY A 82 -8.49 -16.03 13.51
C GLY A 82 -7.69 -16.84 12.49
N PRO A 83 -7.44 -18.12 12.78
CA PRO A 83 -6.47 -18.94 12.06
C PRO A 83 -6.83 -19.14 10.59
N GLU A 84 -8.12 -19.25 10.24
CA GLU A 84 -8.54 -19.42 8.85
C GLU A 84 -8.30 -18.15 8.02
N ARG A 85 -8.68 -16.98 8.55
CA ARG A 85 -8.44 -15.69 7.89
C ARG A 85 -6.95 -15.43 7.76
N THR A 86 -6.18 -15.66 8.82
CA THR A 86 -4.72 -15.54 8.82
C THR A 86 -4.08 -16.42 7.75
N ALA A 87 -4.50 -17.70 7.63
CA ALA A 87 -4.01 -18.59 6.58
C ALA A 87 -4.36 -18.09 5.17
N CYS A 88 -5.59 -17.59 4.96
CA CYS A 88 -5.99 -17.02 3.68
C CYS A 88 -5.14 -15.80 3.30
N LEU A 89 -4.87 -14.89 4.24
CA LEU A 89 -4.05 -13.71 4.01
C LEU A 89 -2.59 -14.07 3.72
N ARG A 90 -2.02 -15.03 4.46
CA ARG A 90 -0.65 -15.52 4.22
C ARG A 90 -0.50 -16.06 2.81
N GLU A 91 -1.43 -16.90 2.38
CA GLU A 91 -1.42 -17.40 1.01
C GLU A 91 -1.61 -16.24 0.03
N LEU A 92 -2.68 -15.44 0.18
CA LEU A 92 -3.04 -14.36 -0.75
C LEU A 92 -1.89 -13.41 -1.03
N PHE A 93 -1.23 -12.91 0.01
CA PHE A 93 -0.11 -11.97 -0.09
C PHE A 93 1.26 -12.64 -0.33
N GLY A 94 1.31 -13.97 -0.40
CA GLY A 94 2.56 -14.71 -0.63
C GLY A 94 3.55 -14.59 0.53
N ARG A 95 3.05 -14.63 1.77
CA ARG A 95 3.82 -14.51 3.02
C ARG A 95 3.66 -15.77 3.90
N PRO A 96 4.22 -16.92 3.49
CA PRO A 96 4.16 -18.14 4.27
C PRO A 96 5.01 -18.08 5.56
N ASP A 97 5.99 -17.18 5.61
CA ASP A 97 6.91 -16.97 6.74
C ASP A 97 6.22 -16.26 7.91
N GLU A 98 6.33 -16.85 9.12
CA GLU A 98 5.78 -16.32 10.36
C GLU A 98 6.40 -14.99 10.80
N GLU A 99 7.59 -14.64 10.31
CA GLU A 99 8.25 -13.36 10.59
C GLU A 99 7.46 -12.14 10.07
N TYR A 100 6.54 -12.34 9.12
CA TYR A 100 5.59 -11.32 8.72
C TYR A 100 4.37 -11.35 9.64
N LYS A 101 4.14 -10.24 10.36
CA LYS A 101 2.85 -9.97 10.98
C LYS A 101 1.81 -9.73 9.88
N MET A 102 0.72 -10.50 9.92
CA MET A 102 -0.37 -10.34 8.97
C MET A 102 -1.17 -9.08 9.30
N PRO A 103 -1.67 -8.36 8.28
CA PRO A 103 -2.50 -7.21 8.51
C PRO A 103 -3.86 -7.60 9.10
N ALA A 104 -4.37 -6.75 9.98
CA ALA A 104 -5.73 -6.87 10.46
C ALA A 104 -6.66 -6.19 9.44
N ILE A 105 -7.42 -6.98 8.70
CA ILE A 105 -8.33 -6.51 7.66
C ILE A 105 -9.73 -6.96 8.01
N GLU A 106 -10.66 -6.02 8.08
CA GLU A 106 -12.06 -6.34 8.26
C GLU A 106 -12.71 -6.79 6.94
N PRO A 107 -13.37 -7.97 6.90
CA PRO A 107 -14.13 -8.37 5.72
C PRO A 107 -15.44 -7.57 5.59
N PRO A 108 -15.90 -7.26 4.36
CA PRO A 108 -15.31 -7.70 3.11
C PRO A 108 -14.16 -6.79 2.66
N PHE A 109 -13.17 -7.36 1.97
CA PHE A 109 -12.19 -6.62 1.18
C PHE A 109 -12.02 -7.23 -0.21
N GLN A 110 -11.38 -6.51 -1.12
CA GLN A 110 -11.07 -6.98 -2.47
C GLN A 110 -9.65 -6.62 -2.88
N VAL A 111 -9.01 -7.52 -3.63
CA VAL A 111 -7.68 -7.31 -4.23
C VAL A 111 -7.59 -7.98 -5.60
N ASP A 112 -6.75 -7.44 -6.49
CA ASP A 112 -6.58 -7.97 -7.85
C ASP A 112 -5.70 -9.23 -7.88
N TYR A 113 -4.49 -9.19 -7.31
CA TYR A 113 -3.50 -10.27 -7.30
C TYR A 113 -3.07 -10.68 -5.89
N GLY A 114 -3.04 -9.76 -4.94
CA GLY A 114 -2.58 -9.95 -3.56
C GLY A 114 -1.07 -9.86 -3.45
N VAL A 115 -0.34 -10.66 -4.24
CA VAL A 115 1.13 -10.79 -4.13
C VAL A 115 1.91 -9.49 -4.40
N ASN A 116 1.29 -8.46 -4.98
CA ASN A 116 1.95 -7.18 -5.22
C ASN A 116 1.75 -6.17 -4.08
N VAL A 117 1.01 -6.53 -3.03
CA VAL A 117 0.92 -5.76 -1.79
C VAL A 117 2.14 -6.07 -0.91
N LYS A 118 2.92 -5.05 -0.57
CA LYS A 118 4.21 -5.17 0.13
C LYS A 118 4.26 -4.35 1.41
N TRP A 119 4.88 -4.92 2.44
CA TRP A 119 5.25 -4.28 3.70
C TRP A 119 6.50 -4.98 4.25
N GLU A 120 7.18 -4.33 5.20
CA GLU A 120 8.41 -4.84 5.82
C GLU A 120 8.13 -5.87 6.92
N LYS A 121 9.10 -6.73 7.23
CA LYS A 121 9.02 -7.67 8.36
C LYS A 121 8.79 -6.91 9.66
N GLY A 122 7.96 -7.48 10.55
CA GLY A 122 7.57 -6.84 11.82
C GLY A 122 6.64 -5.62 11.68
N SER A 123 6.34 -5.14 10.47
CA SER A 123 5.38 -4.05 10.27
C SER A 123 3.94 -4.53 10.41
N TRP A 124 3.08 -3.68 10.96
CA TRP A 124 1.64 -3.93 11.03
C TRP A 124 0.86 -2.82 10.35
N TRP A 125 -0.31 -3.16 9.82
CA TRP A 125 -1.29 -2.19 9.35
C TRP A 125 -2.69 -2.74 9.53
N TYR A 126 -3.65 -1.84 9.62
CA TYR A 126 -5.06 -2.14 9.86
C TYR A 126 -5.93 -1.53 8.78
N ALA A 127 -6.92 -2.27 8.31
CA ALA A 127 -7.96 -1.75 7.43
C ALA A 127 -9.35 -2.11 7.92
N ASN A 128 -10.19 -1.10 8.02
CA ASN A 128 -11.62 -1.26 8.29
C ASN A 128 -12.36 -1.78 7.03
N PHE A 129 -13.68 -2.03 7.15
CA PHE A 129 -14.50 -2.69 6.15
C PHE A 129 -14.38 -2.06 4.75
N GLY A 130 -14.44 -2.88 3.70
CA GLY A 130 -14.58 -2.40 2.32
C GLY A 130 -13.28 -1.93 1.65
N LEU A 131 -12.12 -2.37 2.14
CA LEU A 131 -10.84 -2.07 1.49
C LEU A 131 -10.78 -2.64 0.08
N VAL A 132 -10.32 -1.84 -0.89
CA VAL A 132 -10.05 -2.28 -2.27
C VAL A 132 -8.60 -1.98 -2.65
N LEU A 133 -7.87 -3.00 -3.10
CA LEU A 133 -6.47 -2.91 -3.54
C LEU A 133 -6.33 -3.38 -5.00
N LEU A 134 -6.21 -2.47 -5.96
CA LEU A 134 -5.91 -2.83 -7.35
C LEU A 134 -4.39 -2.89 -7.58
N ASP A 135 -3.77 -3.96 -7.09
CA ASP A 135 -2.32 -4.17 -7.08
C ASP A 135 -1.77 -4.69 -8.43
N CYS A 136 -2.20 -4.10 -9.55
CA CYS A 136 -1.61 -4.36 -10.87
C CYS A 136 -0.12 -3.96 -10.96
N ALA A 137 0.28 -2.99 -10.13
CA ALA A 137 1.65 -2.67 -9.79
C ALA A 137 1.80 -2.75 -8.26
N GLU A 138 3.04 -2.62 -7.77
CA GLU A 138 3.31 -2.69 -6.33
C GLU A 138 2.47 -1.67 -5.53
N ILE A 139 1.79 -2.14 -4.49
CA ILE A 139 1.21 -1.29 -3.46
C ILE A 139 2.02 -1.52 -2.19
N ARG A 140 2.83 -0.54 -1.82
CA ARG A 140 3.66 -0.58 -0.61
C ARG A 140 2.97 0.13 0.53
N ILE A 141 2.82 -0.56 1.66
CA ILE A 141 2.19 -0.05 2.88
C ILE A 141 3.24 -0.11 4.00
N GLY A 142 3.47 1.04 4.64
CA GLY A 142 4.39 1.19 5.76
C GLY A 142 3.88 0.55 7.05
N ASN A 143 4.64 0.77 8.12
CA ASN A 143 4.30 0.32 9.46
C ASN A 143 3.30 1.25 10.15
N ALA A 144 2.46 0.72 11.02
CA ALA A 144 1.46 1.44 11.80
C ALA A 144 0.51 2.29 10.94
N VAL A 145 0.15 1.78 9.76
CA VAL A 145 -0.83 2.44 8.87
C VAL A 145 -2.25 1.99 9.23
N ALA A 146 -3.18 2.95 9.27
CA ALA A 146 -4.59 2.68 9.49
C ALA A 146 -5.46 3.21 8.34
N PHE A 147 -6.33 2.36 7.81
CA PHE A 147 -7.33 2.71 6.81
C PHE A 147 -8.72 2.70 7.45
N GLY A 148 -9.45 3.80 7.30
CA GLY A 148 -10.88 3.88 7.57
C GLY A 148 -11.70 3.05 6.56
N PRO A 149 -13.02 2.95 6.75
CA PRO A 149 -13.85 2.08 5.92
C PRO A 149 -13.89 2.58 4.47
N ASN A 150 -13.99 1.66 3.52
CA ASN A 150 -14.11 1.92 2.09
C ASN A 150 -12.92 2.66 1.45
N CYS A 151 -11.72 2.53 2.01
CA CYS A 151 -10.50 3.01 1.36
C CYS A 151 -10.19 2.21 0.08
N GLN A 152 -9.75 2.90 -0.95
CA GLN A 152 -9.52 2.34 -2.29
C GLN A 152 -8.15 2.77 -2.83
N LEU A 153 -7.26 1.82 -3.08
CA LEU A 153 -5.94 2.08 -3.65
C LEU A 153 -5.88 1.51 -5.07
N TYR A 154 -5.76 2.40 -6.05
CA TYR A 154 -5.89 2.08 -7.47
C TYR A 154 -4.54 2.13 -8.18
N GLY A 155 -3.76 1.05 -8.07
CA GLY A 155 -2.48 0.91 -8.79
C GLY A 155 -2.66 0.69 -10.30
N GLY A 156 -3.75 0.02 -10.70
CA GLY A 156 -4.17 -0.12 -12.09
C GLY A 156 -4.85 1.13 -12.65
N THR A 157 -4.59 1.45 -13.92
CA THR A 157 -5.18 2.56 -14.66
C THR A 157 -5.22 2.28 -16.17
N HIS A 158 -5.70 3.24 -16.96
CA HIS A 158 -5.69 3.16 -18.42
C HIS A 158 -5.08 4.42 -19.02
N SER A 159 -4.38 4.25 -20.14
CA SER A 159 -3.92 5.38 -20.95
C SER A 159 -5.11 6.15 -21.52
N VAL A 160 -4.94 7.46 -21.65
CA VAL A 160 -5.92 8.30 -22.38
C VAL A 160 -5.92 8.00 -23.88
N SER A 161 -4.88 7.33 -24.39
CA SER A 161 -4.79 6.84 -25.78
C SER A 161 -5.97 5.92 -26.11
N LEU A 162 -6.70 6.26 -27.16
CA LEU A 162 -7.77 5.40 -27.68
C LEU A 162 -7.21 4.12 -28.28
N VAL A 163 -6.04 4.18 -28.93
CA VAL A 163 -5.36 3.02 -29.52
C VAL A 163 -5.04 1.97 -28.46
N GLU A 164 -4.52 2.40 -27.29
CA GLU A 164 -4.26 1.46 -26.19
C GLU A 164 -5.58 0.86 -25.64
N ARG A 165 -6.64 1.65 -25.54
CA ARG A 165 -7.94 1.19 -25.02
C ARG A 165 -8.68 0.25 -25.98
N GLU A 166 -8.62 0.49 -27.28
CA GLU A 166 -9.14 -0.40 -28.32
C GLU A 166 -8.41 -1.75 -28.32
N ALA A 167 -7.10 -1.74 -28.03
CA ALA A 167 -6.31 -2.94 -27.82
C ALA A 167 -6.50 -3.59 -26.44
N ILE A 168 -7.40 -3.07 -25.59
CA ILE A 168 -7.70 -3.57 -24.24
C ILE A 168 -6.46 -3.56 -23.34
N LEU A 169 -5.52 -2.63 -23.57
CA LEU A 169 -4.30 -2.55 -22.78
C LEU A 169 -4.55 -1.80 -21.46
N GLY A 170 -4.02 -2.37 -20.39
CA GLY A 170 -3.94 -1.75 -19.08
C GLY A 170 -2.60 -1.01 -18.90
N ARG A 171 -2.57 -0.10 -17.93
CA ARG A 171 -1.37 0.52 -17.39
C ARG A 171 -1.40 0.39 -15.87
N ALA A 172 -0.24 0.45 -15.21
CA ALA A 172 -0.21 0.48 -13.76
C ALA A 172 0.96 1.34 -13.27
N LEU A 173 0.83 1.92 -12.08
CA LEU A 173 1.92 2.62 -11.41
C LEU A 173 1.88 2.30 -9.91
N PRO A 174 3.04 2.17 -9.26
CA PRO A 174 3.10 1.78 -7.87
C PRO A 174 2.48 2.86 -6.96
N ILE A 175 1.90 2.42 -5.85
CA ILE A 175 1.42 3.30 -4.77
C ILE A 175 2.30 3.05 -3.55
N THR A 176 2.67 4.11 -2.84
CA THR A 176 3.42 4.00 -1.58
C THR A 176 2.71 4.78 -0.48
N ILE A 177 2.40 4.11 0.61
CA ILE A 177 1.89 4.69 1.85
C ILE A 177 3.00 4.58 2.89
N GLY A 178 3.51 5.71 3.35
CA GLY A 178 4.55 5.77 4.37
C GLY A 178 4.04 5.32 5.75
N ASP A 179 4.98 5.14 6.67
CA ASP A 179 4.68 4.70 8.03
C ASP A 179 3.73 5.68 8.74
N GLU A 180 2.98 5.19 9.73
CA GLU A 180 2.19 5.99 10.67
C GLU A 180 1.12 6.86 9.99
N CYS A 181 0.73 6.53 8.77
CA CYS A 181 -0.33 7.22 8.06
C CYS A 181 -1.72 6.78 8.55
N TRP A 182 -2.64 7.73 8.58
CA TRP A 182 -4.06 7.46 8.75
C TRP A 182 -4.85 7.98 7.55
N LEU A 183 -5.56 7.07 6.88
CA LEU A 183 -6.46 7.40 5.78
C LEU A 183 -7.89 7.29 6.30
N GLY A 184 -8.64 8.39 6.29
CA GLY A 184 -10.04 8.43 6.67
C GLY A 184 -10.93 7.59 5.74
N GLY A 185 -12.18 7.38 6.13
CA GLY A 185 -13.10 6.56 5.33
C GLY A 185 -13.34 7.10 3.92
N SER A 186 -13.54 6.21 2.95
CA SER A 186 -13.80 6.52 1.54
C SER A 186 -12.70 7.35 0.86
N VAL A 187 -11.45 7.21 1.31
CA VAL A 187 -10.30 7.78 0.61
C VAL A 187 -9.95 6.95 -0.63
N VAL A 188 -9.68 7.63 -1.74
CA VAL A 188 -9.20 7.03 -2.99
C VAL A 188 -7.76 7.48 -3.24
N VAL A 189 -6.84 6.56 -3.47
CA VAL A 189 -5.43 6.85 -3.83
C VAL A 189 -5.17 6.38 -5.25
N MET A 190 -4.71 7.29 -6.11
CA MET A 190 -4.48 7.01 -7.53
C MET A 190 -3.10 6.43 -7.82
N ALA A 191 -3.00 5.69 -8.93
CA ALA A 191 -1.79 5.08 -9.43
C ALA A 191 -0.60 6.07 -9.46
N GLY A 192 0.55 5.64 -8.93
CA GLY A 192 1.77 6.42 -8.96
C GLY A 192 1.98 7.38 -7.80
N VAL A 193 1.02 7.47 -6.86
CA VAL A 193 1.07 8.39 -5.71
C VAL A 193 1.92 7.82 -4.57
N THR A 194 2.72 8.70 -3.97
CA THR A 194 3.40 8.50 -2.69
C THR A 194 2.79 9.39 -1.60
N ILE A 195 2.31 8.77 -0.52
CA ILE A 195 1.90 9.47 0.70
C ILE A 195 3.04 9.32 1.71
N GLY A 196 3.67 10.41 2.10
CA GLY A 196 4.80 10.40 3.03
C GLY A 196 4.40 9.95 4.44
N GLN A 197 5.39 9.58 5.26
CA GLN A 197 5.19 9.14 6.64
C GLN A 197 4.34 10.13 7.45
N GLY A 198 3.51 9.62 8.37
CA GLY A 198 2.79 10.40 9.36
C GLY A 198 1.71 11.29 8.78
N CYS A 199 1.22 10.99 7.57
CA CYS A 199 0.16 11.78 6.95
C CYS A 199 -1.22 11.40 7.47
N THR A 200 -2.07 12.41 7.60
CA THR A 200 -3.52 12.22 7.81
C THR A 200 -4.25 12.63 6.54
N ILE A 201 -4.98 11.68 5.94
CA ILE A 201 -5.82 11.94 4.77
C ILE A 201 -7.28 11.98 5.23
N GLY A 202 -7.94 13.13 5.10
CA GLY A 202 -9.34 13.26 5.52
C GLY A 202 -10.28 12.38 4.71
N ALA A 203 -11.39 11.97 5.32
CA ALA A 203 -12.41 11.14 4.69
C ALA A 203 -12.93 11.73 3.36
N GLY A 204 -13.24 10.86 2.40
CA GLY A 204 -13.75 11.23 1.07
C GLY A 204 -12.72 11.88 0.14
N SER A 205 -11.43 11.89 0.52
CA SER A 205 -10.40 12.52 -0.30
C SER A 205 -10.02 11.68 -1.52
N VAL A 206 -9.72 12.34 -2.65
CA VAL A 206 -9.16 11.69 -3.85
C VAL A 206 -7.74 12.16 -4.07
N VAL A 207 -6.78 11.34 -3.67
CA VAL A 207 -5.35 11.64 -3.71
C VAL A 207 -4.80 11.37 -5.10
N THR A 208 -4.58 12.44 -5.86
CA THR A 208 -4.12 12.40 -7.26
C THR A 208 -2.66 12.82 -7.44
N LYS A 209 -1.99 13.24 -6.36
CA LYS A 209 -0.59 13.68 -6.32
C LYS A 209 0.02 13.30 -4.98
N ASP A 210 1.35 13.21 -4.97
CA ASP A 210 2.11 12.91 -3.75
C ASP A 210 1.77 13.88 -2.62
N ILE A 211 1.73 13.34 -1.40
CA ILE A 211 1.50 14.10 -0.17
C ILE A 211 2.80 14.09 0.65
N PRO A 212 3.38 15.26 0.96
CA PRO A 212 4.60 15.33 1.76
C PRO A 212 4.40 14.73 3.16
N ALA A 213 5.45 14.15 3.74
CA ALA A 213 5.41 13.59 5.09
C ALA A 213 4.89 14.61 6.13
N PHE A 214 4.28 14.09 7.20
CA PHE A 214 3.73 14.83 8.33
C PHE A 214 2.74 15.91 7.89
N SER A 215 1.89 15.59 6.90
CA SER A 215 0.88 16.51 6.38
C SER A 215 -0.53 16.02 6.65
N ILE A 216 -1.44 16.97 6.86
CA ILE A 216 -2.88 16.74 6.80
C ILE A 216 -3.35 17.16 5.41
N ALA A 217 -3.97 16.25 4.66
CA ALA A 217 -4.50 16.52 3.33
C ALA A 217 -5.99 16.13 3.23
N VAL A 218 -6.78 16.95 2.55
CA VAL A 218 -8.23 16.75 2.40
C VAL A 218 -8.73 17.12 1.00
N GLY A 219 -9.88 16.58 0.62
CA GLY A 219 -10.68 17.03 -0.53
C GLY A 219 -10.57 16.18 -1.80
N ASN A 220 -11.36 16.55 -2.81
CA ASN A 220 -11.35 15.93 -4.13
C ASN A 220 -11.16 17.02 -5.21
N PRO A 221 -9.98 17.13 -5.82
CA PRO A 221 -8.75 16.37 -5.52
C PRO A 221 -8.10 16.81 -4.21
N ALA A 222 -7.41 15.89 -3.53
CA ALA A 222 -6.81 16.14 -2.22
C ALA A 222 -5.72 17.22 -2.29
N ARG A 223 -5.69 18.10 -1.29
CA ARG A 223 -4.70 19.16 -1.12
C ARG A 223 -4.21 19.17 0.32
N VAL A 224 -2.92 19.46 0.51
CA VAL A 224 -2.37 19.69 1.84
C VAL A 224 -3.09 20.89 2.46
N LEU A 225 -3.71 20.66 3.61
CA LEU A 225 -4.35 21.68 4.44
C LEU A 225 -3.31 22.38 5.30
N ARG A 226 -2.46 21.58 5.98
CA ARG A 226 -1.33 22.04 6.77
C ARG A 226 -0.37 20.88 7.07
N SER A 227 0.82 21.20 7.55
CA SER A 227 1.70 20.22 8.21
C SER A 227 1.26 19.99 9.66
N LEU A 228 1.67 18.85 10.22
CA LEU A 228 1.59 18.58 11.65
C LEU A 228 2.49 19.55 12.42
N THR A 229 2.06 19.93 13.62
CA THR A 229 2.89 20.70 14.55
C THR A 229 3.95 19.80 15.19
N ASP A 230 5.00 20.41 15.76
CA ASP A 230 6.03 19.69 16.52
C ASP A 230 5.44 18.84 17.66
N GLU A 231 4.38 19.33 18.29
CA GLU A 231 3.66 18.62 19.36
C GLU A 231 2.92 17.39 18.82
N GLU A 232 2.24 17.51 17.66
CA GLU A 232 1.53 16.42 17.01
C GLU A 232 2.47 15.33 16.47
N VAL A 233 3.66 15.68 16.01
CA VAL A 233 4.70 14.70 15.61
C VAL A 233 5.25 13.97 16.85
N GLY A 234 5.39 14.69 17.97
CA GLY A 234 5.86 14.18 19.25
C GLY A 234 7.38 14.20 19.40
N ALA A 235 7.85 14.56 20.61
CA ALA A 235 9.26 14.75 20.93
C ALA A 235 10.14 13.50 20.69
N LYS A 236 9.60 12.29 20.92
CA LYS A 236 10.32 11.02 20.70
C LYS A 236 10.66 10.78 19.23
N ARG A 237 9.74 11.10 18.31
CA ARG A 237 10.00 10.99 16.85
C ARG A 237 10.99 12.05 16.39
N LYS A 238 10.93 13.26 16.95
CA LYS A 238 11.89 14.33 16.66
C LYS A 238 13.33 13.93 17.00
N ALA A 239 13.55 13.30 18.16
CA ALA A 239 14.87 12.81 18.55
C ALA A 239 15.39 11.71 17.60
N SER A 240 14.55 10.76 17.20
CA SER A 240 14.91 9.71 16.24
C SER A 240 15.21 10.26 14.83
N LEU A 241 14.38 11.18 14.34
CA LEU A 241 14.57 11.84 13.03
C LEU A 241 15.83 12.71 12.99
N LEU A 242 16.15 13.43 14.08
CA LEU A 242 17.38 14.21 14.19
C LEU A 242 18.61 13.29 14.22
N THR A 243 18.57 12.17 14.96
CA THR A 243 19.65 11.18 14.96
C THR A 243 19.81 10.50 13.60
N ALA A 244 18.73 10.17 12.90
CA ALA A 244 18.82 9.61 11.54
C ALA A 244 19.37 10.64 10.52
N ARG A 245 19.06 11.94 10.70
CA ARG A 245 19.48 13.01 9.79
C ARG A 245 20.89 13.54 10.06
N TYR A 246 21.39 13.44 11.29
CA TYR A 246 22.68 14.00 11.72
C TYR A 246 23.64 12.97 12.33
N GLY A 247 23.22 11.71 12.51
CA GLY A 247 24.04 10.64 13.08
C GLY A 247 25.28 10.34 12.23
N ASP A 248 25.18 10.48 10.91
CA ASP A 248 26.34 10.37 10.00
C ASP A 248 27.32 11.54 10.15
N VAL A 249 26.82 12.74 10.48
CA VAL A 249 27.66 13.93 10.68
C VAL A 249 28.41 13.84 12.01
N ALA A 250 27.76 13.36 13.07
CA ALA A 250 28.40 13.13 14.37
C ALA A 250 29.46 12.02 14.30
N SER A 251 29.20 10.96 13.54
CA SER A 251 30.15 9.86 13.31
C SER A 251 31.36 10.28 12.47
N ALA A 252 31.16 11.17 11.49
CA ALA A 252 32.23 11.75 10.67
C ALA A 252 33.12 12.75 11.43
N ILE A 253 32.55 13.53 12.37
CA ILE A 253 33.34 14.45 13.22
C ILE A 253 34.18 13.67 14.23
N LEU A 254 33.64 12.59 14.83
CA LEU A 254 34.37 11.76 15.78
C LEU A 254 35.56 11.02 15.16
N THR A 255 35.47 10.64 13.88
CA THR A 255 36.58 10.00 13.15
C THR A 255 37.68 10.97 12.73
N GLN A 256 37.39 12.27 12.55
CA GLN A 256 38.40 13.30 12.26
C GLN A 256 39.13 13.82 13.51
N THR A 257 38.58 13.63 14.70
CA THR A 257 39.25 13.98 15.96
C THR A 257 40.13 12.86 16.54
N GLN A 258 40.16 11.69 15.91
CA GLN A 258 40.98 10.53 16.31
C GLN A 258 42.17 10.25 15.37
N SER A 259 42.46 11.15 14.43
CA SER A 259 43.64 11.10 13.54
C SER A 259 44.67 12.16 13.88
#